data_AF-A0A662VH48-F1
#
_entry.id   AF-A0A662VH48-F1
#
_cell.length_a   1.000
_cell.length_b   1.000
_cell.length_c   1.000
_cell.angle_alpha   90.00
_cell.angle_beta   90.00
_cell.angle_gamma   90.00
#
_symmetry.space_group_name_H-M   'P 1'
#
loop_
_entity.id
_entity.type
_entity.pdbx_description
1 polymer ?
#
loop_
_entity_poly.entity_id
_entity_poly.type
_entity_poly.pdbx_seq_one_letter_code
_entity_poly.pdbx_strand_id
1 'polypeptide(L)'
;MFTIPQILFFIFTIFMVILTEKLEERVLRASIFREYVEELEKTEVELSEYYELSMLAIALKDKEAYDGLQQMMSEKYWPLFFRKILFTTSLYFLLLTPYMIASHYILGGIIPNAASIVLFIAIAFFTFRLGYELIKDMVYS
;
A
#
# COMPACT_ATOMS: atom_id res chain seq x y z
N MET A 1 -29.26 6.58 16.84
CA MET A 1 -30.09 6.32 15.65
C MET A 1 -29.41 7.02 14.49
N PHE A 2 -28.95 6.29 13.47
CA PHE A 2 -28.29 6.93 12.33
C PHE A 2 -29.32 7.70 11.49
N THR A 3 -29.03 8.94 11.15
CA THR A 3 -29.90 9.72 10.25
C THR A 3 -29.58 9.38 8.80
N ILE A 4 -30.55 9.55 7.89
CA ILE A 4 -30.37 9.28 6.45
C ILE A 4 -29.11 9.97 5.88
N PRO A 5 -28.79 11.24 6.23
CA PRO A 5 -27.55 11.90 5.79
C PRO A 5 -26.27 11.18 6.24
N GLN A 6 -26.27 10.59 7.44
CA GLN A 6 -25.11 9.84 7.95
C GLN A 6 -24.90 8.55 7.16
N ILE A 7 -25.99 7.84 6.83
CA ILE A 7 -25.91 6.61 6.02
C ILE A 7 -25.37 6.92 4.63
N LEU A 8 -25.89 7.96 3.97
CA LEU A 8 -25.40 8.40 2.66
C LEU A 8 -23.93 8.83 2.71
N PHE A 9 -23.53 9.53 3.77
CA PHE A 9 -22.14 9.91 4.00
C PHE A 9 -21.21 8.71 4.13
N PHE A 10 -21.59 7.68 4.90
CA PHE A 10 -20.78 6.46 5.03
C PHE A 10 -20.62 5.74 3.68
N ILE A 11 -21.71 5.58 2.92
CA ILE A 11 -21.66 4.95 1.59
C ILE A 11 -20.75 5.75 0.65
N PHE A 12 -20.91 7.06 0.62
CA PHE A 12 -20.08 7.93 -0.22
C PHE A 12 -18.60 7.92 0.22
N THR A 13 -18.34 7.84 1.52
CA THR A 13 -16.97 7.73 2.06
C THR A 13 -16.31 6.44 1.60
N ILE A 14 -16.99 5.31 1.72
CA ILE A 14 -16.48 4.02 1.22
C ILE A 14 -16.20 4.09 -0.27
N PHE A 15 -17.13 4.68 -1.05
CA PHE A 15 -16.93 4.88 -2.49
C PHE A 15 -15.70 5.74 -2.78
N MET A 16 -15.50 6.85 -2.07
CA MET A 16 -14.35 7.74 -2.26
C MET A 16 -13.03 7.07 -1.88
N VAL A 17 -12.99 6.27 -0.81
CA VAL A 17 -11.83 5.46 -0.41
C VAL A 17 -11.44 4.50 -1.54
N ILE A 18 -12.40 3.76 -2.10
CA ILE A 18 -12.17 2.84 -3.23
C ILE A 18 -11.76 3.60 -4.50
N LEU A 19 -12.37 4.76 -4.76
CA LEU A 19 -12.00 5.59 -5.90
C LEU A 19 -10.56 6.10 -5.78
N THR A 20 -10.15 6.47 -4.57
CA THR A 20 -8.80 6.97 -4.28
C THR A 20 -7.76 5.89 -4.56
N GLU A 21 -8.04 4.64 -4.20
CA GLU A 21 -7.22 3.48 -4.56
C GLU A 21 -7.06 3.34 -6.09
N LYS A 22 -8.15 3.46 -6.85
CA LYS A 22 -8.07 3.40 -8.32
C LYS A 22 -7.33 4.57 -8.95
N LEU A 23 -7.40 5.75 -8.33
CA LEU A 23 -6.62 6.91 -8.75
C LEU A 23 -5.14 6.71 -8.42
N GLU A 24 -4.82 6.17 -7.25
CA GLU A 24 -3.47 5.82 -6.84
C GLU A 24 -2.80 4.89 -7.85
N GLU A 25 -3.43 3.76 -8.20
CA GLU A 25 -2.93 2.82 -9.22
C GLU A 25 -2.68 3.49 -10.58
N ARG A 26 -3.47 4.51 -10.93
CA ARG A 26 -3.34 5.24 -12.19
C ARG A 26 -2.20 6.27 -12.12
N VAL A 27 -2.05 6.93 -10.98
CA VAL A 27 -0.98 7.92 -10.74
C VAL A 27 0.38 7.23 -10.65
N LEU A 28 0.45 6.05 -10.03
CA LEU A 28 1.66 5.22 -10.02
C LEU A 28 2.10 4.83 -11.45
N ARG A 29 1.14 4.63 -12.36
CA ARG A 29 1.41 4.38 -13.79
C ARG A 29 1.68 5.64 -14.62
N ALA A 30 1.53 6.83 -14.03
CA ALA A 30 1.78 8.07 -14.74
C ALA A 30 3.28 8.34 -14.87
N SER A 31 3.67 9.07 -15.91
CA SER A 31 5.07 9.35 -16.26
C SER A 31 5.89 10.03 -15.15
N ILE A 32 5.23 10.69 -14.20
CA ILE A 32 5.87 11.46 -13.11
C ILE A 32 6.58 10.52 -12.12
N PHE A 33 6.05 9.32 -11.89
CA PHE A 33 6.62 8.36 -10.94
C PHE A 33 7.30 7.18 -11.62
N ARG A 34 7.38 7.20 -12.96
CA ARG A 34 7.87 6.09 -13.77
C ARG A 34 9.29 5.67 -13.39
N GLU A 35 10.21 6.63 -13.25
CA GLU A 35 11.61 6.33 -12.90
C GLU A 35 11.73 5.69 -11.51
N TYR A 36 10.97 6.20 -10.53
CA TYR A 36 10.93 5.64 -9.18
C TYR A 36 10.34 4.22 -9.16
N VAL A 37 9.27 3.99 -9.92
CA VAL A 37 8.65 2.66 -10.06
C VAL A 37 9.59 1.70 -10.78
N GLU A 38 10.30 2.13 -11.82
CA GLU A 38 11.31 1.31 -12.53
C GLU A 38 12.49 0.93 -11.62
N GLU A 39 12.92 1.81 -10.69
CA GLU A 39 13.96 1.48 -9.70
C GLU A 39 13.49 0.40 -8.71
N LEU A 40 12.23 0.50 -8.25
CA LEU A 40 11.63 -0.52 -7.38
C LEU A 40 11.51 -1.87 -8.10
N GLU A 41 11.07 -1.87 -9.37
CA GLU A 41 10.92 -3.07 -10.18
C GLU A 41 12.28 -3.76 -10.42
N LYS A 42 13.35 -3.00 -10.69
CA LYS A 42 14.72 -3.57 -10.77
C LYS A 42 15.13 -4.27 -9.49
N THR A 43 14.84 -3.67 -8.34
CA THR A 43 15.16 -4.26 -7.03
C THR A 43 14.35 -5.54 -6.79
N GLU A 44 13.10 -5.60 -7.27
CA GLU A 44 12.28 -6.82 -7.21
C GLU A 44 12.83 -7.94 -8.08
N VAL A 45 13.30 -7.61 -9.29
CA VAL A 45 13.95 -8.59 -10.16
C VAL A 45 15.20 -9.16 -9.48
N GLU A 46 16.05 -8.32 -8.90
CA GLU A 46 17.23 -8.78 -8.16
C GLU A 46 16.87 -9.67 -6.95
N LEU A 47 15.81 -9.35 -6.23
CA LEU A 47 15.32 -10.19 -5.13
C LEU A 47 14.81 -11.54 -5.62
N SER A 48 14.10 -11.57 -6.75
CA SER A 48 13.65 -12.80 -7.40
C SER A 48 14.83 -13.68 -7.81
N GLU A 49 15.88 -13.09 -8.38
CA GLU A 49 17.10 -13.81 -8.75
C GLU A 49 17.77 -14.44 -7.52
N TYR A 50 17.88 -13.71 -6.41
CA TYR A 50 18.43 -14.27 -5.18
C TYR A 50 17.56 -15.37 -4.59
N TYR A 51 16.23 -15.27 -4.71
CA TYR A 51 15.32 -16.32 -4.27
C TYR A 51 15.56 -17.61 -5.07
N GLU A 52 15.62 -17.53 -6.40
CA GLU A 52 15.93 -18.67 -7.27
C GLU A 52 17.32 -19.28 -6.96
N LEU A 53 18.34 -18.44 -6.77
CA LEU A 53 19.68 -18.89 -6.39
C LEU A 53 19.69 -19.57 -5.02
N SER A 54 18.91 -19.08 -4.06
CA SER A 54 18.82 -19.68 -2.72
C SER A 54 18.19 -21.08 -2.77
N MET A 55 17.20 -21.26 -3.64
CA MET A 55 16.57 -22.56 -3.89
C MET A 55 17.55 -23.55 -4.53
N LEU A 56 18.39 -23.08 -5.45
CA LEU A 56 19.46 -23.88 -6.05
C LEU A 56 20.55 -24.25 -5.03
N ALA A 57 20.95 -23.33 -4.16
CA ALA A 57 21.89 -23.59 -3.08
C ALA A 57 21.37 -24.68 -2.12
N ILE A 58 20.08 -24.63 -1.75
CA ILE A 58 19.42 -25.69 -0.98
C ILE A 58 19.46 -27.03 -1.73
N ALA A 59 19.13 -27.04 -3.03
CA ALA A 59 19.14 -28.26 -3.84
C ALA A 59 20.54 -28.90 -3.93
N LEU A 60 21.59 -28.07 -3.97
CA LEU A 60 22.99 -28.49 -3.93
C LEU A 60 23.51 -28.83 -2.53
N LYS A 61 22.68 -28.67 -1.49
CA LYS A 61 23.04 -28.80 -0.06
C LYS A 61 24.19 -27.88 0.37
N ASP A 62 24.34 -26.76 -0.32
CA ASP A 62 25.31 -25.72 0.03
C ASP A 62 24.67 -24.74 1.01
N LYS A 63 24.86 -25.02 2.30
CA LYS A 63 24.29 -24.21 3.37
C LYS A 63 24.92 -22.83 3.47
N GLU A 64 26.22 -22.71 3.18
CA GLU A 64 26.93 -21.43 3.27
C GLU A 64 26.45 -20.46 2.18
N ALA A 65 26.27 -20.97 0.95
CA ALA A 65 25.66 -20.20 -0.13
C ALA A 65 24.20 -19.81 0.18
N TYR A 66 23.42 -20.73 0.75
CA TYR A 66 22.03 -20.42 1.15
C TYR A 66 21.95 -19.32 2.21
N ASP A 67 22.72 -19.44 3.30
CA ASP A 67 22.71 -18.46 4.39
C ASP A 67 23.20 -17.08 3.89
N GLY A 68 24.21 -17.05 3.01
CA GLY A 68 24.69 -15.82 2.36
C GLY A 68 23.63 -15.15 1.47
N LEU A 69 22.91 -15.93 0.66
CA LEU A 69 21.85 -15.41 -0.21
C LEU A 69 20.63 -14.93 0.60
N GLN A 70 20.25 -15.64 1.67
CA GLN A 70 19.22 -15.20 2.63
C GLN A 70 19.57 -13.85 3.25
N GLN A 71 20.82 -13.64 3.64
CA GLN A 71 21.26 -12.37 4.19
C GLN A 71 21.17 -11.24 3.15
N MET A 72 21.67 -11.47 1.93
CA MET A 72 21.58 -10.49 0.83
C MET A 72 20.12 -10.14 0.48
N MET A 73 19.23 -11.13 0.47
CA MET A 73 17.80 -10.92 0.28
C MET A 73 17.21 -10.05 1.39
N SER A 74 17.45 -10.39 2.65
CA SER A 74 16.93 -9.63 3.80
C SER A 74 17.39 -8.17 3.80
N GLU A 75 18.66 -7.93 3.46
CA GLU A 75 19.25 -6.59 3.38
C GLU A 75 18.57 -5.71 2.30
N LYS A 76 18.13 -6.29 1.19
CA LYS A 76 17.43 -5.56 0.12
C LYS A 76 15.91 -5.51 0.29
N TYR A 77 15.32 -6.57 0.81
CA TYR A 77 13.86 -6.72 0.97
C TYR A 77 13.30 -5.66 1.92
N TRP A 78 13.89 -5.51 3.11
CA TRP A 78 13.37 -4.57 4.12
C TRP A 78 13.32 -3.12 3.62
N PRO A 79 14.41 -2.55 3.06
CA PRO A 79 14.37 -1.22 2.47
C PRO A 79 13.34 -1.09 1.34
N LEU A 80 13.23 -2.09 0.46
CA LEU A 80 12.26 -2.08 -0.64
C LEU A 80 10.82 -2.04 -0.11
N PHE A 81 10.52 -2.93 0.83
CA PHE A 81 9.21 -3.05 1.48
C PHE A 81 8.80 -1.73 2.15
N PHE A 82 9.68 -1.13 2.95
CA PHE A 82 9.39 0.15 3.59
C PHE A 82 9.25 1.29 2.58
N ARG A 83 10.08 1.33 1.53
CA ARG A 83 9.95 2.33 0.45
C ARG A 83 8.59 2.21 -0.24
N LYS A 84 8.18 1.00 -0.63
CA LYS A 84 6.85 0.76 -1.23
C LYS A 84 5.73 1.20 -0.30
N ILE A 85 5.75 0.78 0.97
CA ILE A 85 4.71 1.17 1.92
C ILE A 85 4.65 2.68 2.09
N LEU A 86 5.78 3.34 2.38
CA LEU A 86 5.79 4.77 2.64
C LEU A 86 5.29 5.56 1.43
N PHE A 87 5.69 5.17 0.23
CA PHE A 87 5.29 5.84 -0.99
C PHE A 87 3.80 5.67 -1.29
N THR A 88 3.30 4.43 -1.30
CA THR A 88 1.90 4.07 -1.50
C THR A 88 1.00 4.73 -0.44
N THR A 89 1.38 4.64 0.85
CA THR A 89 0.66 5.29 1.96
C THR A 89 0.56 6.80 1.76
N SER A 90 1.69 7.44 1.50
CA SER A 90 1.76 8.91 1.36
C SER A 90 0.94 9.38 0.17
N LEU A 91 1.04 8.68 -0.96
CA LEU A 91 0.28 9.00 -2.17
C LEU A 91 -1.22 8.84 -1.94
N TYR A 92 -1.63 7.74 -1.31
CA TYR A 92 -3.03 7.47 -0.98
C TYR A 92 -3.64 8.58 -0.09
N PHE A 93 -2.98 8.94 1.01
CA PHE A 93 -3.47 10.01 1.88
C PHE A 93 -3.43 11.39 1.22
N LEU A 94 -2.43 11.66 0.38
CA LEU A 94 -2.36 12.91 -0.38
C LEU A 94 -3.53 13.04 -1.35
N LEU A 95 -3.92 11.96 -2.02
CA LEU A 95 -5.08 11.93 -2.91
C LEU A 95 -6.41 12.01 -2.15
N LEU A 96 -6.49 11.47 -0.93
CA LEU A 96 -7.69 11.51 -0.09
C LEU A 96 -7.87 12.87 0.61
N THR A 97 -6.80 13.62 0.84
CA THR A 97 -6.80 14.89 1.59
C THR A 97 -7.84 15.91 1.07
N PRO A 98 -7.97 16.16 -0.26
CA PRO A 98 -9.01 17.05 -0.78
C PRO A 98 -10.43 16.64 -0.38
N TYR A 99 -10.71 15.34 -0.35
CA TYR A 99 -12.01 14.82 0.08
C TYR A 99 -12.22 14.99 1.60
N MET A 100 -11.19 14.75 2.42
CA MET A 100 -11.26 15.00 3.86
C MET A 100 -11.56 16.47 4.18
N ILE A 101 -10.88 17.40 3.48
CA ILE A 101 -11.10 18.84 3.62
C ILE A 101 -12.52 19.20 3.18
N ALA A 102 -12.96 18.74 2.00
CA ALA A 102 -14.30 19.00 1.50
C ALA A 102 -15.39 18.47 2.45
N SER A 103 -15.19 17.26 2.99
CA SER A 103 -16.08 16.65 3.98
C SER A 103 -16.18 17.51 5.25
N HIS A 104 -15.06 18.04 5.75
CA HIS A 104 -15.05 18.92 6.92
C HIS A 104 -15.86 20.20 6.68
N TYR A 105 -15.61 20.91 5.58
CA TYR A 105 -16.21 22.23 5.34
C TYR A 105 -17.67 22.15 4.88
N ILE A 106 -18.03 21.14 4.06
CA ILE A 106 -19.38 21.02 3.48
C ILE A 106 -20.32 20.31 4.46
N LEU A 107 -19.85 19.25 5.12
CA LEU A 107 -20.69 18.39 5.96
C LEU A 107 -20.49 18.61 7.46
N GLY A 108 -19.52 19.43 7.89
CA GLY A 108 -19.24 19.70 9.30
C GLY A 108 -20.43 20.30 10.07
N GLY A 109 -21.37 20.95 9.38
CA GLY A 109 -22.61 21.44 9.98
C GLY A 109 -23.69 20.37 10.21
N ILE A 110 -23.59 19.21 9.53
CA ILE A 110 -24.59 18.12 9.58
C ILE A 110 -24.03 16.90 10.33
N ILE A 111 -22.74 16.62 10.14
CA ILE A 111 -22.04 15.47 10.71
C ILE A 111 -20.84 15.99 11.50
N PRO A 112 -20.86 15.90 12.84
CA PRO A 112 -19.71 16.28 13.65
C PRO A 112 -18.53 15.37 13.33
N ASN A 113 -17.33 15.95 13.24
CA ASN A 113 -16.07 15.23 12.99
C ASN A 113 -16.04 14.41 11.68
N ALA A 114 -16.73 14.86 10.63
CA ALA A 114 -16.79 14.17 9.34
C ALA A 114 -15.41 13.80 8.77
N ALA A 115 -14.42 14.69 8.83
CA ALA A 115 -13.06 14.40 8.40
C ALA A 115 -12.37 13.30 9.22
N SER A 116 -12.57 13.28 10.54
CA SER A 116 -12.00 12.23 11.41
C SER A 116 -12.61 10.87 11.12
N ILE A 117 -13.90 10.82 10.77
CA ILE A 117 -14.57 9.58 10.36
C ILE A 117 -13.99 9.07 9.04
N VAL A 118 -13.81 9.95 8.04
CA VAL A 118 -13.15 9.60 6.77
C VAL A 118 -11.76 9.07 7.02
N LEU A 119 -10.96 9.75 7.85
CA LEU A 119 -9.61 9.34 8.19
C LEU A 119 -9.59 7.96 8.85
N PHE A 120 -10.49 7.70 9.80
CA PHE A 120 -10.58 6.41 10.48
C PHE A 120 -10.91 5.28 9.51
N ILE A 121 -11.90 5.48 8.62
CA ILE A 121 -12.27 4.49 7.59
C ILE A 121 -11.11 4.25 6.64
N ALA A 122 -10.42 5.32 6.22
CA ALA A 122 -9.28 5.23 5.32
C ALA A 122 -8.10 4.46 5.93
N ILE A 123 -7.77 4.73 7.20
CA ILE A 123 -6.74 3.97 7.93
C ILE A 123 -7.15 2.51 8.04
N ALA A 124 -8.38 2.21 8.46
CA ALA A 124 -8.86 0.84 8.60
C ALA A 124 -8.80 0.07 7.27
N PHE A 125 -9.23 0.70 6.18
CA PHE A 125 -9.15 0.12 4.84
C PHE A 125 -7.70 -0.10 4.40
N PHE A 126 -6.84 0.89 4.58
CA PHE A 126 -5.43 0.82 4.21
C PHE A 126 -4.67 -0.26 5.00
N THR A 127 -4.90 -0.35 6.31
CA THR A 127 -4.34 -1.41 7.16
C THR A 127 -4.81 -2.79 6.70
N PHE A 128 -6.09 -2.94 6.38
CA PHE A 128 -6.62 -4.21 5.88
C PHE A 128 -6.00 -4.59 4.53
N ARG A 129 -5.84 -3.63 3.62
CA ARG A 129 -5.18 -3.82 2.33
C ARG A 129 -3.72 -4.24 2.49
N LEU A 130 -2.93 -3.50 3.28
CA LEU A 130 -1.54 -3.86 3.53
C LEU A 130 -1.40 -5.24 4.15
N GLY A 131 -2.27 -5.57 5.11
CA GLY A 131 -2.29 -6.91 5.71
C GLY A 131 -2.62 -8.00 4.70
N TYR A 132 -3.58 -7.74 3.79
CA TYR A 132 -3.94 -8.67 2.72
C TYR A 132 -2.81 -8.85 1.70
N GLU A 133 -2.18 -7.76 1.25
CA GLU A 133 -1.03 -7.79 0.33
C GLU A 133 0.13 -8.56 0.94
N LEU A 134 0.47 -8.29 2.22
CA LEU A 134 1.48 -9.05 2.97
C LEU A 134 1.21 -10.56 3.01
N ILE A 135 -0.02 -10.96 3.35
CA ILE A 135 -0.39 -12.37 3.40
C ILE A 135 -0.32 -13.00 2.01
N LYS A 136 -0.78 -12.28 0.99
CA LYS A 136 -0.71 -12.75 -0.39
C LYS A 136 0.73 -12.96 -0.84
N ASP A 137 1.61 -12.01 -0.55
CA ASP A 137 3.04 -12.11 -0.90
C ASP A 137 3.70 -13.27 -0.14
N MET A 138 3.33 -13.53 1.10
CA MET A 138 3.84 -14.69 1.86
C MET A 138 3.32 -16.05 1.36
N VAL A 139 2.13 -16.12 0.75
CA VAL A 139 1.52 -17.37 0.28
C VAL A 139 1.92 -17.72 -1.16
N TYR A 140 2.22 -16.70 -1.98
CA TYR A 140 2.55 -16.85 -3.39
C TYR A 140 4.03 -16.59 -3.74
N SER A 141 4.88 -16.28 -2.75
CA SER A 141 6.36 -16.34 -2.86
C SER A 141 6.86 -17.75 -2.56
#